data_AF-A0A949XMS7-F1
#
_entry.id   AF-A0A949XMS7-F1
#
_cell.length_a   1.000
_cell.length_b   1.000
_cell.length_c   1.000
_cell.angle_alpha   90.00
_cell.angle_beta   90.00
_cell.angle_gamma   90.00
#
_symmetry.space_group_name_H-M   'P 1'
#
loop_
_entity.id
_entity.type
_entity.pdbx_description
1 polymer ?
#
loop_
_entity_poly.entity_id
_entity_poly.type
_entity_poly.pdbx_seq_one_letter_code
_entity_poly.pdbx_strand_id
1 'polypeptide(L)'
;MSARKLHADDTPVPVLAPGQGKRKQGRLWTYVRDDRPAGDASAPAVWFAYSPDRRAEHPYEHLADFYGTLQADAYAGFNRPYDSGRIREAGCWAHVRRKFFDLHEAHPSPITTAARSLREGITEMFTVQRLQLRLRCTNVWAPPMSSRARRTECKREPTM
;
A
#
# COMPACT_ATOMS: atom_id res chain seq x y z
N MET A 1 -7.70 -0.82 -15.19
CA MET A 1 -6.42 -1.19 -14.54
C MET A 1 -6.22 -2.70 -14.60
N SER A 2 -5.06 -3.20 -15.04
CA SER A 2 -4.80 -4.65 -15.15
C SER A 2 -3.79 -5.15 -14.09
N ALA A 3 -4.30 -5.87 -13.09
CA ALA A 3 -3.55 -6.54 -12.03
C ALA A 3 -4.43 -7.60 -11.36
N ARG A 4 -3.85 -8.65 -10.76
CA ARG A 4 -4.62 -9.58 -9.89
C ARG A 4 -4.90 -8.97 -8.51
N LYS A 5 -4.01 -8.10 -8.05
CA LYS A 5 -4.06 -7.41 -6.77
C LYS A 5 -3.52 -6.00 -6.93
N LEU A 6 -4.19 -5.05 -6.28
CA LEU A 6 -3.68 -3.69 -6.10
C LEU A 6 -3.55 -3.38 -4.62
N HIS A 7 -2.50 -2.66 -4.27
CA HIS A 7 -2.42 -1.95 -2.99
C HIS A 7 -2.92 -0.52 -3.22
N ALA A 8 -3.79 -0.03 -2.35
CA ALA A 8 -4.30 1.34 -2.41
C ALA A 8 -4.01 2.10 -1.11
N ASP A 9 -3.66 3.37 -1.26
CA ASP A 9 -3.46 4.30 -0.15
C ASP A 9 -3.75 5.74 -0.62
N ASP A 10 -3.98 6.65 0.33
CA ASP A 10 -4.05 8.10 0.05
C ASP A 10 -3.11 8.88 0.95
N THR A 11 -2.36 9.80 0.36
CA THR A 11 -1.50 10.73 1.09
C THR A 11 -2.11 12.13 1.06
N PRO A 12 -2.31 12.80 2.21
CA PRO A 12 -2.66 14.21 2.22
C PRO A 12 -1.51 15.04 1.64
N VAL A 13 -1.82 15.93 0.70
CA VAL A 13 -0.83 16.82 0.08
C VAL A 13 -1.26 18.28 0.22
N PRO A 14 -0.35 19.19 0.62
CA PRO A 14 -0.64 20.62 0.64
C PRO A 14 -0.61 21.18 -0.78
N VAL A 15 -1.71 21.78 -1.22
CA VAL A 15 -1.90 22.33 -2.56
C VAL A 15 -2.07 23.84 -2.48
N LEU A 16 -1.47 24.56 -3.42
CA LEU A 16 -1.66 26.01 -3.53
C LEU A 16 -3.12 26.33 -3.89
N ALA A 17 -3.70 27.32 -3.21
CA ALA A 17 -5.01 27.87 -3.52
C ALA A 17 -4.85 29.37 -3.83
N PRO A 18 -4.56 29.72 -5.10
CA PRO A 18 -4.36 31.11 -5.51
C PRO A 18 -5.54 31.99 -5.08
N GLY A 19 -5.23 33.20 -4.59
CA GLY A 19 -6.23 34.16 -4.11
C GLY A 19 -6.70 33.96 -2.66
N GLN A 20 -6.31 32.88 -1.97
CA GLN A 20 -6.75 32.63 -0.58
C GLN A 20 -5.67 32.81 0.49
N GLY A 21 -4.42 33.11 0.09
CA GLY A 21 -3.29 33.33 1.01
C GLY A 21 -2.92 32.11 1.87
N LYS A 22 -3.55 30.95 1.65
CA LYS A 22 -3.38 29.72 2.42
C LYS A 22 -3.34 28.51 1.47
N ARG A 23 -2.76 27.41 1.94
CA ARG A 23 -2.77 26.12 1.23
C ARG A 23 -4.03 25.34 1.59
N LYS A 24 -4.57 24.60 0.63
CA LYS A 24 -5.65 23.63 0.83
C LYS A 24 -5.07 22.22 0.89
N GLN A 25 -5.75 21.31 1.58
CA GLN A 25 -5.31 19.91 1.65
C GLN A 25 -6.00 19.09 0.55
N GLY A 26 -5.23 18.66 -0.45
CA GLY A 26 -5.67 17.68 -1.44
C GLY A 26 -5.24 16.26 -1.06
N ARG A 27 -5.49 15.32 -1.96
CA ARG A 27 -5.12 13.90 -1.83
C ARG A 27 -4.36 13.42 -3.04
N LEU A 28 -3.32 12.64 -2.78
CA LEU A 28 -2.63 11.85 -3.77
C LEU A 28 -2.93 10.38 -3.50
N TRP A 29 -3.80 9.80 -4.31
CA TRP A 29 -4.13 8.39 -4.30
C TRP A 29 -3.02 7.61 -4.99
N THR A 30 -2.63 6.48 -4.42
CA THR A 30 -1.60 5.61 -4.95
C THR A 30 -2.16 4.21 -5.12
N TYR A 31 -2.09 3.69 -6.34
CA TYR A 31 -2.47 2.32 -6.68
C TYR A 31 -1.25 1.57 -7.16
N VAL A 32 -0.77 0.61 -6.36
CA VAL A 32 0.47 -0.13 -6.62
C VAL A 32 0.13 -1.56 -7.03
N ARG A 33 0.64 -1.97 -8.19
CA ARG A 33 0.80 -3.36 -8.56
C ARG A 33 2.23 -3.78 -8.25
N ASP A 34 2.46 -4.33 -7.07
CA ASP A 34 3.74 -4.93 -6.70
C ASP A 34 3.51 -6.02 -5.64
N ASP A 35 3.31 -7.24 -6.10
CA ASP A 35 3.14 -8.41 -5.23
C ASP A 35 4.34 -9.38 -5.35
N ARG A 36 5.51 -8.87 -5.75
CA ARG A 36 6.78 -9.64 -5.80
C ARG A 36 7.15 -10.32 -4.48
N PRO A 37 6.88 -9.73 -3.29
CA PRO A 37 7.08 -10.45 -2.03
C PRO A 37 6.28 -11.76 -1.96
N ALA A 38 5.07 -11.77 -2.51
CA ALA A 38 4.20 -12.95 -2.59
C ALA A 38 4.49 -13.84 -3.82
N GLY A 39 5.55 -13.57 -4.58
CA GLY A 39 5.96 -14.38 -5.73
C GLY A 39 5.31 -14.01 -7.06
N ASP A 40 4.63 -12.86 -7.16
CA ASP A 40 4.14 -12.37 -8.46
C ASP A 40 5.33 -11.97 -9.36
N ALA A 41 5.30 -12.44 -10.62
CA ALA A 41 6.31 -12.16 -11.64
C ALA A 41 5.96 -10.94 -12.53
N SER A 42 4.77 -10.37 -12.35
CA SER A 42 4.32 -9.18 -13.09
C SER A 42 5.23 -7.99 -12.79
N ALA A 43 5.57 -7.23 -13.83
CA ALA A 43 6.38 -6.02 -13.66
C ALA A 43 5.70 -5.05 -12.67
N PRO A 44 6.43 -4.49 -11.69
CA PRO A 44 5.85 -3.56 -10.74
C PRO A 44 5.37 -2.29 -11.47
N ALA A 45 4.24 -1.75 -11.05
CA ALA A 45 3.71 -0.51 -11.59
C ALA A 45 3.01 0.28 -10.49
N VAL A 46 3.01 1.61 -10.63
CA VAL A 46 2.26 2.51 -9.76
C VAL A 46 1.47 3.48 -10.62
N TRP A 47 0.22 3.72 -10.23
CA TRP A 47 -0.61 4.77 -10.77
C TRP A 47 -0.98 5.75 -9.66
N PHE A 48 -0.83 7.03 -9.96
CA PHE A 48 -1.18 8.12 -9.05
C PHE A 48 -2.37 8.88 -9.59
N ALA A 49 -3.29 9.24 -8.71
CA ALA A 49 -4.40 10.12 -9.03
C ALA A 49 -4.48 11.23 -7.98
N TYR A 50 -4.75 12.45 -8.43
CA TYR A 50 -4.94 13.59 -7.55
C TYR A 50 -6.43 13.89 -7.39
N SER A 51 -6.85 14.24 -6.18
CA SER A 51 -8.16 14.87 -5.94
C SER A 51 -8.05 16.03 -4.96
N PRO A 52 -8.94 17.04 -5.05
CA PRO A 52 -8.93 18.19 -4.15
C PRO A 52 -9.43 17.88 -2.74
N ASP A 53 -10.07 16.73 -2.55
CA ASP A 53 -10.61 16.26 -1.26
C ASP A 53 -10.47 14.74 -1.11
N ARG A 54 -10.95 14.19 0.01
CA ARG A 54 -10.91 12.76 0.32
C ARG A 54 -12.31 12.12 0.22
N ARG A 55 -13.09 12.44 -0.81
CA ARG A 55 -14.43 11.84 -0.97
C ARG A 55 -14.36 10.42 -1.55
N ALA A 56 -15.37 9.62 -1.22
CA ALA A 56 -15.48 8.22 -1.65
C ALA A 56 -15.73 8.06 -3.16
N GLU A 57 -16.17 9.12 -3.85
CA GLU A 57 -16.35 9.13 -5.31
C GLU A 57 -15.04 8.87 -6.05
N HIS A 58 -13.90 9.39 -5.55
CA HIS A 58 -12.60 9.22 -6.20
C HIS A 58 -12.18 7.75 -6.31
N PRO A 59 -12.04 6.97 -5.20
CA PRO A 59 -11.68 5.56 -5.32
C PRO A 59 -12.73 4.73 -6.08
N TYR A 60 -14.01 5.11 -6.04
CA TYR A 60 -15.06 4.45 -6.82
C TYR A 60 -14.84 4.61 -8.33
N GLU A 61 -14.61 5.83 -8.80
CA GLU A 61 -14.35 6.12 -10.21
C GLU A 61 -13.00 5.54 -10.67
N HIS A 62 -11.96 5.71 -9.86
CA HIS A 62 -10.63 5.16 -10.13
C HIS A 62 -10.68 3.64 -10.35
N LEU A 63 -11.47 2.92 -9.56
CA LEU A 63 -11.54 1.45 -9.57
C LEU A 63 -12.71 0.89 -10.42
N ALA A 64 -13.39 1.74 -11.20
CA ALA A 64 -14.58 1.36 -11.97
C ALA A 64 -14.37 0.10 -12.82
N ASP A 65 -13.20 -0.04 -13.44
CA ASP A 65 -12.85 -1.18 -14.30
C ASP A 65 -11.93 -2.23 -13.64
N PHE A 66 -11.58 -2.07 -12.36
CA PHE A 66 -10.66 -3.01 -11.68
C PHE A 66 -11.37 -4.25 -11.11
N TYR A 67 -10.99 -5.45 -11.56
CA TYR A 67 -11.41 -6.73 -10.98
C TYR A 67 -10.24 -7.41 -10.29
N GLY A 68 -10.43 -7.91 -9.06
CA GLY A 68 -9.40 -8.62 -8.31
C GLY A 68 -9.38 -8.30 -6.82
N THR A 69 -8.23 -8.44 -6.18
CA THR A 69 -8.08 -8.10 -4.74
C THR A 69 -7.62 -6.66 -4.56
N LEU A 70 -8.27 -5.90 -3.69
CA LEU A 70 -7.80 -4.58 -3.27
C LEU A 70 -7.30 -4.65 -1.83
N GLN A 71 -6.00 -4.43 -1.64
CA GLN A 71 -5.39 -4.31 -0.34
C GLN A 71 -5.29 -2.83 0.07
N ALA A 72 -6.15 -2.38 0.97
CA ALA A 72 -6.24 -0.98 1.39
C ALA A 72 -6.26 -0.85 2.92
N ASP A 73 -6.21 0.37 3.43
CA ASP A 73 -6.65 0.62 4.80
C ASP A 73 -8.18 0.44 4.91
N ALA A 74 -8.70 0.42 6.14
CA ALA A 74 -10.14 0.33 6.39
C ALA A 74 -10.84 1.69 6.22
N TYR A 75 -10.39 2.52 5.26
CA TYR A 75 -11.06 3.78 4.96
C TYR A 75 -12.40 3.50 4.29
N ALA A 76 -13.49 4.00 4.89
CA ALA A 76 -14.85 3.75 4.44
C ALA A 76 -15.14 4.17 2.98
N GLY A 77 -14.33 5.06 2.40
CA GLY A 77 -14.48 5.42 0.99
C GLY A 77 -14.17 4.29 0.00
N PHE A 78 -13.52 3.20 0.44
CA PHE A 78 -13.33 2.00 -0.36
C PHE A 78 -14.52 1.03 -0.34
N ASN A 79 -15.51 1.23 0.54
CA ASN A 79 -16.61 0.28 0.71
C ASN A 79 -17.42 0.10 -0.59
N ARG A 80 -17.79 1.20 -1.25
CA ARG A 80 -18.62 1.18 -2.46
C ARG A 80 -18.01 0.37 -3.62
N PRO A 81 -16.69 0.46 -3.92
CA PRO A 81 -16.03 -0.47 -4.83
C PRO A 81 -16.31 -1.97 -4.57
N TYR A 82 -16.53 -2.38 -3.31
CA TYR A 82 -16.72 -3.78 -2.94
C TYR A 82 -18.14 -4.29 -3.16
N ASP A 83 -19.15 -3.41 -3.17
CA ASP A 83 -20.58 -3.77 -3.28
C ASP A 83 -20.90 -4.65 -4.49
N SER A 84 -20.18 -4.44 -5.60
CA SER A 84 -20.36 -5.21 -6.84
C SER A 84 -19.85 -6.66 -6.77
N GLY A 85 -19.12 -7.05 -5.71
CA GLY A 85 -18.43 -8.35 -5.60
C GLY A 85 -17.25 -8.54 -6.56
N ARG A 86 -17.04 -7.59 -7.47
CA ARG A 86 -15.98 -7.56 -8.48
C ARG A 86 -14.59 -7.35 -7.86
N ILE A 87 -14.55 -6.74 -6.69
CA ILE A 87 -13.35 -6.49 -5.90
C ILE A 87 -13.46 -7.23 -4.58
N ARG A 88 -12.45 -8.04 -4.26
CA ARG A 88 -12.31 -8.67 -2.94
C ARG A 88 -11.46 -7.80 -2.04
N GLU A 89 -12.01 -7.45 -0.89
CA GLU A 89 -11.31 -6.65 0.12
C GLU A 89 -10.19 -7.45 0.80
N ALA A 90 -9.05 -6.79 1.04
CA ALA A 90 -7.98 -7.27 1.90
C ALA A 90 -7.47 -6.13 2.80
N GLY A 91 -7.53 -6.31 4.12
CA GLY A 91 -7.01 -5.31 5.06
C GLY A 91 -5.48 -5.20 5.00
N CYS A 92 -4.96 -3.97 5.02
CA CYS A 92 -3.51 -3.73 5.01
C CYS A 92 -2.89 -3.89 6.41
N TRP A 93 -2.04 -4.92 6.58
CA TRP A 93 -1.32 -5.19 7.82
C TRP A 93 -0.42 -4.05 8.30
N ALA A 94 0.13 -3.23 7.40
CA ALA A 94 0.94 -2.07 7.77
C ALA A 94 0.09 -0.99 8.48
N HIS A 95 -1.15 -0.81 8.04
CA HIS A 95 -2.11 0.10 8.67
C HIS A 95 -2.59 -0.44 10.02
N VAL A 96 -2.89 -1.73 10.10
CA VAL A 96 -3.27 -2.41 11.36
C VAL A 96 -2.16 -2.26 12.41
N ARG A 97 -0.91 -2.50 12.04
CA ARG A 97 0.24 -2.35 12.94
C ARG A 97 0.35 -0.94 13.55
N ARG A 98 0.10 0.08 12.74
CA ARG A 98 0.11 1.49 13.20
C ARG A 98 -1.00 1.74 14.20
N LYS A 99 -2.21 1.26 13.93
CA LYS A 99 -3.36 1.42 14.83
C LYS A 99 -3.18 0.76 16.19
N PHE A 100 -2.53 -0.40 16.26
CA PHE A 100 -2.17 -1.00 17.55
C PHE A 100 -1.18 -0.14 18.34
N PHE A 101 -0.21 0.47 17.67
CA PHE A 101 0.72 1.40 18.31
C PHE A 101 0.00 2.65 18.83
N ASP A 102 -0.76 3.34 17.95
CA ASP A 102 -1.49 4.57 18.30
C ASP A 102 -2.43 4.34 19.51
N LEU A 103 -3.12 3.20 19.53
CA LEU A 103 -4.04 2.84 20.60
C LEU A 103 -3.34 2.54 21.92
N HIS A 104 -2.16 1.91 21.90
CA HIS A 104 -1.37 1.69 23.10
C HIS A 104 -0.80 2.99 23.66
N GLU A 105 -0.28 3.88 22.80
CA GLU A 105 0.25 5.19 23.22
C GLU A 105 -0.84 6.07 23.84
N ALA A 106 -2.05 6.06 23.27
CA ALA A 106 -3.17 6.84 23.80
C ALA A 106 -3.76 6.23 25.09
N HIS A 107 -3.85 4.89 25.15
CA HIS A 107 -4.50 4.17 26.25
C HIS A 107 -3.70 2.93 26.68
N PRO A 108 -2.63 3.12 27.48
CA PRO A 108 -1.87 2.00 28.02
C PRO A 108 -2.75 1.15 28.95
N SER A 109 -2.88 -0.14 28.65
CA SER A 109 -3.59 -1.11 29.47
C SER A 109 -2.98 -2.50 29.28
N PRO A 110 -3.32 -3.49 30.12
CA PRO A 110 -2.87 -4.87 29.93
C PRO A 110 -3.25 -5.42 28.54
N ILE A 111 -4.42 -5.06 28.01
CA ILE A 111 -4.90 -5.49 26.70
C ILE A 111 -4.07 -4.84 25.58
N THR A 112 -3.82 -3.53 25.65
CA THR A 112 -3.05 -2.82 24.61
C THR A 112 -1.57 -3.19 24.66
N THR A 113 -1.07 -3.55 25.84
CA THR A 113 0.26 -4.13 26.05
C THR A 113 0.36 -5.52 25.41
N ALA A 114 -0.64 -6.38 25.60
CA ALA A 114 -0.68 -7.70 24.95
C ALA A 114 -0.75 -7.60 23.43
N ALA A 115 -1.41 -6.56 22.90
CA ALA A 115 -1.44 -6.27 21.46
C ALA A 115 -0.05 -5.91 20.87
N ARG A 116 0.96 -5.62 21.70
CA ARG A 116 2.33 -5.39 21.25
C ARG A 116 2.91 -6.61 20.53
N SER A 117 2.64 -7.81 21.03
CA SER A 117 3.10 -9.06 20.41
C SER A 117 2.49 -9.27 19.02
N LEU A 118 1.24 -8.82 18.79
CA LEU A 118 0.64 -8.83 17.44
C LEU A 118 1.38 -7.86 16.51
N ARG A 119 1.72 -6.66 16.99
CA ARG A 119 2.52 -5.67 16.25
C ARG A 119 3.92 -6.20 15.90
N GLU A 120 4.56 -6.90 16.83
CA GLU A 120 5.86 -7.55 16.62
C GLU A 120 5.75 -8.66 15.58
N GLY A 121 4.78 -9.56 15.70
CA GLY A 121 4.53 -10.62 14.71
C GLY A 121 4.29 -10.07 13.29
N ILE A 122 3.51 -8.99 13.17
CA ILE A 122 3.33 -8.30 11.88
C ILE A 122 4.65 -7.72 11.36
N THR A 123 5.52 -7.22 12.24
CA THR A 123 6.83 -6.68 11.86
C THR A 123 7.76 -7.78 11.35
N GLU A 124 7.79 -8.93 12.01
CA GLU A 124 8.56 -10.10 11.58
C GLU A 124 8.11 -10.60 10.19
N MET A 125 6.81 -10.62 9.92
CA MET A 125 6.29 -10.95 8.58
C MET A 125 6.87 -10.03 7.51
N PHE A 126 6.95 -8.71 7.77
CA PHE A 126 7.57 -7.76 6.83
C PHE A 126 9.09 -7.95 6.70
N THR A 127 9.77 -8.39 7.76
CA THR A 127 11.20 -8.76 7.71
C THR A 127 11.41 -9.92 6.73
N VAL A 128 10.61 -10.98 6.84
CA VAL A 128 10.67 -12.15 5.93
C VAL A 128 10.41 -11.72 4.48
N GLN A 129 9.39 -10.90 4.23
CA GLN A 129 9.08 -10.38 2.89
C GLN A 129 10.26 -9.58 2.28
N ARG A 130 10.92 -8.74 3.09
CA ARG A 130 12.11 -7.99 2.66
C ARG A 130 13.29 -8.91 2.35
N LEU A 131 13.50 -9.94 3.15
CA LEU A 131 14.55 -10.95 2.90
C LEU A 131 14.30 -11.70 1.60
N GLN A 132 13.05 -12.11 1.32
CA GLN A 132 12.68 -12.76 0.06
C GLN A 132 12.98 -11.87 -1.15
N LEU A 133 12.61 -10.58 -1.10
CA LEU A 133 12.95 -9.63 -2.17
C LEU A 133 14.47 -9.51 -2.37
N ARG A 134 15.25 -9.44 -1.29
CA ARG A 134 16.72 -9.40 -1.37
C ARG A 134 17.29 -10.65 -2.01
N LEU A 135 16.81 -11.83 -1.63
CA LEU A 135 17.27 -13.12 -2.18
C LEU A 135 16.95 -13.26 -3.68
N ARG A 136 15.80 -12.72 -4.13
CA ARG A 136 15.47 -12.68 -5.58
C ARG A 136 16.42 -11.79 -6.37
N CYS A 137 16.92 -10.70 -5.78
CA CYS A 137 17.94 -9.87 -6.39
C CYS A 137 19.32 -10.54 -6.46
N THR A 138 19.62 -11.51 -5.59
CA THR A 138 20.97 -12.07 -5.44
C THR A 138 21.20 -13.48 -5.99
N ASN A 139 20.18 -14.27 -6.41
CA ASN A 139 20.44 -15.64 -6.90
C ASN A 139 19.52 -16.21 -8.02
N VAL A 140 20.15 -16.50 -9.17
CA VAL A 140 20.13 -17.66 -10.13
C VAL A 140 18.84 -18.40 -10.55
N TRP A 141 17.72 -18.35 -9.82
CA TRP A 141 16.50 -19.12 -10.15
C TRP A 141 15.35 -18.28 -10.75
N ALA A 142 15.66 -17.09 -11.26
CA ALA A 142 14.70 -16.30 -12.04
C ALA A 142 14.72 -16.75 -13.52
N PRO A 143 13.56 -16.87 -14.20
CA PRO A 143 13.55 -16.96 -15.67
C PRO A 143 14.33 -15.75 -16.23
N PRO A 144 15.01 -15.89 -17.39
CA PRO A 144 15.98 -14.90 -17.85
C PRO A 144 15.34 -13.51 -18.00
N MET A 145 15.57 -12.64 -17.02
CA MET A 145 15.23 -11.22 -17.10
C MET A 145 16.23 -10.53 -18.01
N SER A 146 15.75 -9.61 -18.85
CA SER A 146 16.61 -8.82 -19.73
C SER A 146 17.65 -8.03 -18.91
N SER A 147 18.83 -7.84 -19.49
CA SER A 147 19.98 -7.18 -18.84
C SER A 147 19.68 -5.75 -18.33
N ARG A 148 18.60 -5.13 -18.81
CA ARG A 148 18.14 -3.80 -18.39
C ARG A 148 17.40 -3.82 -17.05
N ALA A 149 16.61 -4.87 -16.77
CA ALA A 149 15.83 -5.00 -15.53
C ALA A 149 16.73 -5.23 -14.31
N ARG A 150 17.80 -6.02 -14.45
CA ARG A 150 18.79 -6.28 -13.40
C ARG A 150 19.44 -5.00 -12.84
N ARG A 151 19.60 -3.97 -13.65
CA ARG A 151 20.41 -2.78 -13.31
C ARG A 151 19.67 -1.76 -12.44
N THR A 152 18.33 -1.77 -12.46
CA THR A 152 17.48 -0.85 -11.68
C THR A 152 17.09 -1.39 -10.30
N GLU A 153 16.99 -2.70 -10.12
CA GLU A 153 16.56 -3.34 -8.85
C GLU A 153 17.68 -3.43 -7.80
N CYS A 154 18.94 -3.59 -8.22
CA CYS A 154 20.05 -3.90 -7.31
C CYS A 154 20.75 -2.66 -6.70
N LYS A 155 20.38 -1.43 -7.10
CA LYS A 155 21.09 -0.19 -6.73
C LYS A 155 20.46 0.66 -5.61
N ARG A 156 19.35 0.22 -5.01
CA ARG A 156 18.72 0.96 -3.90
C ARG A 156 19.15 0.36 -2.57
N GLU A 157 20.31 0.77 -2.08
CA GLU A 157 20.61 0.67 -0.65
C GLU A 157 19.62 1.57 0.12
N PRO A 158 18.93 1.07 1.16
CA PRO A 158 18.11 1.94 1.99
C PRO A 158 19.04 2.63 3.00
N THR A 159 19.16 3.95 2.90
CA THR A 159 19.53 4.78 4.05
C THR A 159 18.55 4.50 5.19
N MET A 160 19.12 4.31 6.40
CA MET A 160 18.43 4.04 7.67
C MET A 160 17.22 4.93 7.91
#